data_AF-A0A831S4A3-F1
#
_entry.id   AF-A0A831S4A3-F1
#
_cell.length_a   1.000
_cell.length_b   1.000
_cell.length_c   1.000
_cell.angle_alpha   90.00
_cell.angle_beta   90.00
_cell.angle_gamma   90.00
#
_symmetry.space_group_name_H-M   'P 1'
#
loop_
_entity.id
_entity.type
_entity.pdbx_description
1 polymer ?
#
loop_
_entity_poly.entity_id
_entity_poly.type
_entity_poly.pdbx_seq_one_letter_code
_entity_poly.pdbx_strand_id
1 'polypeptide(L)'
;MVISVSGVNTTEIATVGLGQATGKEMIIAGNIFAFLAMATSFLTLGLALKGVYHYDFKIKHITAWLLAITFPLIIYAMGLTNFIQIISLAGALGFGVNGVIYIFTYWAARKKGKRKPEYTLSKTFALPVSVLLIAVFIFGLFYTISNY
;
A
#
# COMPACT_ATOMS: atom_id res chain seq x y z
N MET A 1 1.43 -21.03 1.53
CA MET A 1 2.37 -20.47 0.53
C MET A 1 2.10 -21.15 -0.80
N VAL A 2 1.72 -20.40 -1.85
CA VAL A 2 1.47 -20.98 -3.19
C VAL A 2 2.76 -21.42 -3.87
N ILE A 3 3.87 -20.74 -3.57
CA ILE A 3 5.21 -21.09 -4.06
C ILE A 3 5.64 -22.53 -3.72
N SER A 4 5.13 -23.09 -2.62
CA SER A 4 5.46 -24.46 -2.19
C SER A 4 4.78 -25.53 -3.05
N VAL A 5 3.67 -25.19 -3.69
CA VAL A 5 2.87 -26.12 -4.51
C VAL A 5 3.14 -25.89 -5.99
N SER A 6 3.24 -24.64 -6.43
CA SER A 6 3.38 -24.26 -7.85
C SER A 6 4.85 -24.13 -8.31
N GLY A 7 5.81 -24.05 -7.38
CA GLY A 7 7.24 -23.95 -7.69
C GLY A 7 7.57 -22.81 -8.67
N VAL A 8 8.38 -23.12 -9.69
CA VAL A 8 8.80 -22.17 -10.75
C VAL A 8 7.65 -21.71 -11.66
N ASN A 9 6.52 -22.42 -11.70
CA ASN A 9 5.34 -22.07 -12.50
C ASN A 9 4.35 -21.16 -11.76
N THR A 10 4.81 -20.42 -10.74
CA THR A 10 3.94 -19.51 -9.98
C THR A 10 3.57 -18.31 -10.86
N THR A 11 2.28 -18.18 -11.18
CA THR A 11 1.74 -17.03 -11.91
C THR A 11 1.67 -15.78 -11.01
N GLU A 12 1.64 -14.59 -11.62
CA GLU A 12 1.50 -13.31 -10.89
C GLU A 12 0.31 -13.28 -9.94
N ILE A 13 -0.79 -13.94 -10.32
CA ILE A 13 -1.99 -14.10 -9.50
C ILE A 13 -1.93 -15.48 -8.81
N ALA A 14 -1.79 -15.48 -7.49
CA ALA A 14 -1.55 -16.70 -6.72
C ALA A 14 -2.69 -17.75 -6.81
N THR A 15 -3.95 -17.32 -6.92
CA THR A 15 -5.10 -18.24 -7.07
C THR A 15 -5.09 -18.98 -8.39
N VAL A 16 -4.60 -18.34 -9.46
CA VAL A 16 -4.48 -18.94 -10.79
C VAL A 16 -3.38 -20.01 -10.78
N GLY A 17 -2.21 -19.70 -10.22
CA GLY A 17 -1.08 -20.62 -10.15
C GLY A 17 -1.34 -21.82 -9.24
N LEU A 18 -2.07 -21.61 -8.13
CA LEU A 18 -2.50 -22.71 -7.26
C LEU A 18 -3.54 -23.60 -7.95
N GLY A 19 -4.50 -23.00 -8.65
CA GLY A 19 -5.53 -23.73 -9.36
C GLY A 19 -4.99 -24.55 -10.55
N GLN A 20 -3.95 -24.07 -11.23
CA GLN A 20 -3.24 -24.86 -12.25
C GLN A 20 -2.59 -26.12 -11.65
N ALA A 21 -2.09 -26.06 -10.41
CA ALA A 21 -1.45 -27.20 -9.75
C ALA A 21 -2.44 -28.17 -9.08
N THR A 22 -3.62 -27.70 -8.69
CA THR A 22 -4.56 -28.47 -7.82
C THR A 22 -5.85 -28.87 -8.53
N GLY A 23 -6.23 -28.17 -9.61
CA GLY A 23 -7.41 -28.48 -10.44
C GLY A 23 -8.37 -27.32 -10.63
N LYS A 24 -9.28 -27.47 -11.62
CA LYS A 24 -10.19 -26.42 -12.09
C LYS A 24 -11.17 -25.90 -11.02
N GLU A 25 -11.60 -26.77 -10.11
CA GLU A 25 -12.47 -26.37 -8.98
C GLU A 25 -11.81 -25.31 -8.09
N MET A 26 -10.49 -25.42 -7.88
CA MET A 26 -9.73 -24.46 -7.09
C MET A 26 -9.57 -23.11 -7.81
N ILE A 27 -9.53 -23.10 -9.16
CA ILE A 27 -9.53 -21.86 -9.94
C ILE A 27 -10.83 -21.10 -9.69
N ILE A 28 -11.97 -21.79 -9.75
CA ILE A 28 -13.29 -21.16 -9.61
C ILE A 28 -13.48 -20.66 -8.17
N ALA A 29 -13.33 -21.55 -7.18
CA ALA A 29 -13.53 -21.20 -5.78
C ALA A 29 -12.52 -20.15 -5.30
N GLY A 30 -11.25 -20.29 -5.70
CA GLY A 30 -10.18 -19.35 -5.33
C GLY A 30 -10.38 -17.96 -5.91
N ASN A 31 -10.82 -17.85 -7.17
CA ASN A 31 -11.08 -16.54 -7.78
C ASN A 31 -12.34 -15.86 -7.24
N ILE A 32 -13.42 -16.62 -6.94
CA ILE A 32 -14.60 -16.06 -6.26
C ILE A 32 -14.21 -15.52 -4.89
N PHE A 33 -13.44 -16.29 -4.13
CA PHE A 33 -12.96 -15.86 -2.82
C PHE A 33 -12.07 -14.61 -2.94
N ALA A 34 -11.11 -14.59 -3.86
CA ALA A 34 -10.25 -13.44 -4.09
C ALA A 34 -11.06 -12.21 -4.48
N PHE A 35 -12.05 -12.36 -5.35
CA PHE A 35 -12.95 -11.28 -5.74
C PHE A 35 -13.70 -10.70 -4.54
N LEU A 36 -14.31 -11.54 -3.71
CA LEU A 36 -15.05 -11.09 -2.51
C LEU A 36 -14.12 -10.39 -1.51
N ALA A 37 -12.91 -10.92 -1.30
CA ALA A 37 -11.91 -10.32 -0.43
C ALA A 37 -11.44 -8.95 -0.94
N MET A 38 -11.17 -8.83 -2.25
CA MET A 38 -10.79 -7.57 -2.89
C MET A 38 -11.94 -6.56 -2.86
N ALA A 39 -13.18 -6.99 -3.13
CA ALA A 39 -14.36 -6.13 -3.10
C ALA A 39 -14.60 -5.54 -1.70
N THR A 40 -14.50 -6.38 -0.66
CA THR A 40 -14.66 -5.93 0.73
C THR A 40 -13.57 -4.94 1.14
N SER A 41 -12.32 -5.20 0.75
CA SER A 41 -11.19 -4.30 1.02
C SER A 41 -11.34 -2.98 0.28
N PHE A 42 -11.74 -3.02 -0.99
CA PHE A 42 -12.00 -1.83 -1.81
C PHE A 42 -13.10 -0.96 -1.22
N LEU A 43 -14.23 -1.53 -0.80
CA LEU A 43 -15.32 -0.77 -0.18
C LEU A 43 -14.88 -0.11 1.13
N THR A 44 -14.10 -0.82 1.95
CA THR A 44 -13.60 -0.30 3.24
C THR A 44 -12.65 0.88 3.02
N LEU A 45 -11.66 0.73 2.13
CA LEU A 45 -10.72 1.82 1.81
C LEU A 45 -11.42 2.98 1.08
N GLY A 46 -12.33 2.69 0.15
CA GLY A 46 -13.08 3.70 -0.58
C GLY A 46 -13.97 4.55 0.34
N LEU A 47 -14.59 3.92 1.35
CA LEU A 47 -15.36 4.64 2.35
C LEU A 47 -14.46 5.51 3.25
N ALA A 48 -13.29 5.00 3.65
CA ALA A 48 -12.31 5.77 4.41
C ALA A 48 -11.81 6.99 3.62
N LEU A 49 -11.48 6.82 2.33
CA LEU A 49 -11.02 7.89 1.45
C LEU A 49 -12.12 8.93 1.21
N LYS A 50 -13.36 8.50 0.99
CA LYS A 50 -14.53 9.39 0.94
C LYS A 50 -14.68 10.18 2.25
N GLY A 51 -14.44 9.54 3.40
CA GLY A 51 -14.42 10.19 4.71
C GLY A 51 -13.40 11.32 4.76
N VAL A 52 -12.16 11.06 4.35
CA VAL A 52 -11.09 12.08 4.26
C VAL A 52 -11.52 13.23 3.33
N TYR A 53 -12.07 12.94 2.15
CA TYR A 53 -12.56 13.99 1.25
C TYR A 53 -13.70 14.81 1.84
N HIS A 54 -14.65 14.17 2.52
CA HIS A 54 -15.83 14.85 3.04
C HIS A 54 -15.53 15.65 4.31
N TYR A 55 -14.80 15.07 5.26
CA TYR A 55 -14.57 15.67 6.57
C TYR A 55 -13.33 16.57 6.58
N ASP A 56 -12.21 16.12 6.02
CA ASP A 56 -10.96 16.88 6.06
C ASP A 56 -10.91 17.93 4.94
N PHE A 57 -11.26 17.52 3.71
CA PHE A 57 -11.27 18.43 2.55
C PHE A 57 -12.61 19.15 2.33
N LYS A 58 -13.64 18.88 3.16
CA LYS A 58 -14.97 19.53 3.10
C LYS A 58 -15.66 19.43 1.74
N ILE A 59 -15.38 18.37 0.98
CA ILE A 59 -15.98 18.10 -0.35
C ILE A 59 -17.40 17.53 -0.15
N LYS A 60 -18.35 17.89 -1.03
CA LYS A 60 -19.73 17.37 -0.95
C LYS A 60 -19.76 15.84 -1.06
N HIS A 61 -20.73 15.21 -0.41
CA HIS A 61 -20.84 13.75 -0.30
C HIS A 61 -20.79 13.01 -1.66
N ILE A 62 -21.54 13.50 -2.65
CA ILE A 62 -21.63 12.88 -3.99
C ILE A 62 -20.30 13.00 -4.73
N THR A 63 -19.68 14.18 -4.69
CA THR A 63 -18.38 14.43 -5.34
C THR A 63 -17.24 13.66 -4.65
N ALA A 64 -17.28 13.52 -3.32
CA ALA A 64 -16.31 12.72 -2.56
C ALA A 64 -16.41 11.23 -2.90
N TRP A 65 -17.63 10.70 -3.03
CA TRP A 65 -17.87 9.31 -3.43
C TRP A 65 -17.41 9.05 -4.87
N LEU A 66 -17.74 9.96 -5.79
CA LEU A 66 -17.32 9.85 -7.19
C LEU A 66 -15.79 9.89 -7.30
N LEU A 67 -15.13 10.82 -6.61
CA LEU A 67 -13.67 10.93 -6.62
C LEU A 67 -12.98 9.66 -6.08
N ALA A 68 -13.52 9.06 -5.01
CA ALA A 68 -12.98 7.83 -4.44
C ALA A 68 -13.03 6.63 -5.40
N ILE A 69 -14.02 6.57 -6.29
CA ILE A 69 -14.16 5.51 -7.29
C ILE A 69 -13.39 5.85 -8.57
N THR A 70 -13.44 7.11 -9.00
CA THR A 70 -12.82 7.55 -10.26
C THR A 70 -11.30 7.47 -10.20
N PHE A 71 -10.68 7.71 -9.04
CA PHE A 71 -9.23 7.72 -8.93
C PHE A 71 -8.58 6.36 -9.29
N PRO A 72 -9.00 5.21 -8.72
CA PRO A 72 -8.55 3.89 -9.18
C PRO A 72 -8.83 3.61 -10.66
N LEU A 73 -9.98 4.07 -11.19
CA LEU A 73 -10.34 3.87 -12.61
C LEU A 73 -9.42 4.65 -13.55
N ILE A 74 -9.01 5.86 -13.18
CA ILE A 74 -8.05 6.65 -13.97
C ILE A 74 -6.71 5.92 -14.04
N ILE A 75 -6.23 5.39 -12.91
CA ILE A 75 -4.95 4.64 -12.88
C ILE A 75 -5.02 3.41 -13.79
N TYR A 76 -6.14 2.70 -13.78
CA TYR A 76 -6.36 1.58 -14.70
C TYR A 76 -6.39 2.05 -16.18
N ALA A 77 -7.07 3.15 -16.47
CA ALA A 77 -7.16 3.72 -17.82
C ALA A 77 -5.82 4.23 -18.35
N MET A 78 -4.88 4.59 -17.46
CA MET A 78 -3.49 4.94 -17.82
C MET A 78 -2.65 3.76 -18.28
N GLY A 79 -3.20 2.53 -18.30
CA GLY A 79 -2.53 1.34 -18.82
C GLY A 79 -1.76 0.53 -17.78
N LEU A 80 -1.85 0.88 -16.50
CA LEU A 80 -1.31 0.06 -15.41
C LEU A 80 -2.23 -1.15 -15.18
N THR A 81 -1.93 -2.27 -15.84
CA THR A 81 -2.71 -3.51 -15.74
C THR A 81 -1.96 -4.65 -15.04
N ASN A 82 -0.64 -4.55 -14.90
CA ASN A 82 0.16 -5.58 -14.23
C ASN A 82 -0.02 -5.51 -12.69
N PHE A 83 -0.42 -6.63 -12.09
CA PHE A 83 -0.75 -6.72 -10.67
C PHE A 83 0.47 -6.50 -9.75
N ILE A 84 1.60 -7.13 -10.08
CA ILE A 84 2.86 -6.97 -9.33
C ILE A 84 3.28 -5.52 -9.37
N GLN A 85 3.11 -4.89 -10.53
CA GLN A 85 3.42 -3.50 -10.68
C GLN A 85 2.52 -2.62 -9.78
N ILE A 86 1.20 -2.72 -9.91
CA ILE A 86 0.27 -1.90 -9.11
C ILE A 86 0.56 -1.98 -7.60
N ILE A 87 0.82 -3.19 -7.07
CA ILE A 87 1.14 -3.37 -5.64
C ILE A 87 2.50 -2.78 -5.29
N SER A 88 3.51 -2.94 -6.15
CA SER A 88 4.84 -2.37 -5.91
C SER A 88 4.80 -0.85 -5.88
N LEU A 89 4.08 -0.21 -6.81
CA LEU A 89 3.88 1.23 -6.84
C LEU A 89 3.08 1.72 -5.62
N ALA A 90 1.97 1.06 -5.29
CA ALA A 90 1.16 1.40 -4.13
C ALA A 90 1.97 1.27 -2.82
N GLY A 91 2.81 0.24 -2.70
CA GLY A 91 3.70 0.04 -1.57
C GLY A 91 4.80 1.10 -1.49
N ALA A 92 5.46 1.42 -2.60
CA ALA A 92 6.51 2.43 -2.66
C ALA A 92 5.99 3.83 -2.32
N LEU A 93 4.83 4.22 -2.88
CA LEU A 93 4.20 5.50 -2.55
C LEU A 93 3.64 5.52 -1.13
N GLY A 94 2.93 4.46 -0.74
CA GLY A 94 2.31 4.36 0.58
C GLY A 94 3.33 4.33 1.71
N PHE A 95 4.24 3.35 1.72
CA PHE A 95 5.23 3.20 2.79
C PHE A 95 6.45 4.10 2.60
N GLY A 96 6.89 4.36 1.37
CA GLY A 96 8.04 5.22 1.14
C GLY A 96 7.77 6.66 1.59
N VAL A 97 6.64 7.24 1.17
CA VAL A 97 6.30 8.62 1.54
C VAL A 97 5.90 8.71 3.02
N ASN A 98 4.99 7.85 3.49
CA ASN A 98 4.57 7.90 4.90
C ASN A 98 5.70 7.54 5.86
N GLY A 99 6.61 6.63 5.49
CA GLY A 99 7.78 6.28 6.28
C GLY A 99 8.68 7.49 6.54
N VAL A 100 8.92 8.31 5.52
CA VAL A 100 9.66 9.57 5.66
C VAL A 100 8.90 10.56 6.55
N ILE A 101 7.59 10.71 6.37
CA ILE A 101 6.74 11.58 7.20
C ILE A 101 6.79 11.14 8.68
N TYR A 102 6.75 9.84 8.97
CA TYR A 102 6.81 9.31 10.33
C TYR A 102 8.14 9.62 11.01
N ILE A 103 9.25 9.53 10.27
CA ILE A 103 10.58 9.89 10.79
C ILE A 103 10.64 11.38 11.12
N PHE A 104 10.15 12.25 10.24
CA PHE A 104 10.08 13.68 10.54
C PHE A 104 9.16 13.99 11.72
N THR A 105 8.03 13.29 11.82
CA THR A 105 7.09 13.41 12.94
C THR A 105 7.76 13.02 14.27
N TYR A 106 8.56 11.95 14.29
CA TYR A 106 9.34 11.56 15.45
C TYR A 106 10.31 12.68 15.91
N TRP A 107 11.05 13.29 14.99
CA TRP A 107 11.96 14.39 15.32
C TRP A 107 11.22 15.67 15.73
N ALA A 108 10.08 15.97 15.09
CA ALA A 108 9.22 17.09 15.45
C ALA A 108 8.64 16.91 16.85
N ALA A 109 8.17 15.71 17.19
CA ALA A 109 7.66 15.37 18.51
C ALA A 109 8.72 15.52 19.61
N ARG A 110 9.99 15.19 19.33
CA ARG A 110 11.10 15.45 20.28
C ARG A 110 11.35 16.92 20.57
N LYS A 111 11.14 17.80 19.60
CA LYS A 111 11.39 19.25 19.76
C LYS A 111 10.17 20.00 20.30
N LYS A 112 8.97 19.61 19.89
CA LYS A 112 7.70 20.31 20.18
C LYS A 112 6.79 19.57 21.16
N GLY A 113 7.22 18.43 21.68
CA GLY A 113 6.45 17.60 22.60
C GLY A 113 6.19 18.32 23.94
N LYS A 114 4.93 18.42 24.32
CA LYS A 114 4.50 19.00 25.61
C LYS A 114 4.58 18.00 26.78
N ARG A 115 4.77 16.71 26.49
CA ARG A 115 4.87 15.60 27.45
C ARG A 115 6.26 14.97 27.36
N LYS A 116 6.87 14.66 28.51
CA LYS A 116 8.10 13.86 28.55
C LYS A 116 7.77 12.40 28.19
N PRO A 117 8.43 11.79 27.20
CA PRO A 117 8.18 10.39 26.84
C PRO A 117 8.63 9.45 27.97
N GLU A 118 7.93 8.33 28.13
CA GLU A 118 8.28 7.26 29.06
C GLU A 118 9.57 6.52 28.63
N TYR A 119 9.88 6.55 27.33
CA TYR A 119 11.08 5.98 26.75
C TYR A 119 11.66 6.90 25.67
N THR A 120 12.97 7.13 25.73
CA THR A 120 13.69 7.95 24.74
C THR A 120 14.91 7.22 24.21
N LEU A 121 14.95 6.98 22.90
CA LEU A 121 16.14 6.46 22.23
C LEU A 121 17.31 7.45 22.35
N SER A 122 18.52 6.99 22.58
CA SER A 122 19.70 7.88 22.58
C SER A 122 19.78 8.62 21.24
N LYS A 123 20.08 9.94 21.27
CA LYS A 123 20.24 10.73 20.04
C LYS A 123 21.32 10.14 19.13
N THR A 124 22.38 9.60 19.73
CA THR A 124 23.51 8.95 19.02
C THR A 124 23.08 7.73 18.23
N PHE A 125 22.04 7.01 18.66
CA PHE A 125 21.48 5.87 17.94
C PHE A 125 20.33 6.28 17.01
N ALA A 126 19.43 7.15 17.48
CA ALA A 126 18.25 7.54 16.72
C ALA A 126 18.58 8.31 15.42
N LEU A 127 19.64 9.12 15.43
CA LEU A 127 20.05 9.93 14.27
C LEU A 127 20.55 9.07 13.09
N PRO A 128 21.56 8.19 13.24
CA PRO A 128 22.01 7.34 12.13
C PRO A 128 20.90 6.40 11.64
N VAL A 129 20.09 5.83 12.53
CA VAL A 129 18.95 4.97 12.14
C VAL A 129 17.91 5.76 11.34
N SER A 130 17.60 6.99 11.73
CA SER A 130 16.66 7.84 10.97
C SER A 130 17.19 8.14 9.56
N VAL A 131 18.49 8.45 9.43
CA VAL A 131 19.13 8.72 8.13
C VAL A 131 19.13 7.46 7.27
N LEU A 132 19.47 6.30 7.84
CA LEU A 132 19.44 5.01 7.14
C LEU A 132 18.02 4.70 6.62
N LEU A 133 17.00 4.85 7.47
CA LEU A 133 15.61 4.58 7.08
C LEU A 133 15.12 5.53 6.00
N ILE A 134 15.44 6.83 6.09
CA ILE A 134 15.12 7.79 5.04
C ILE A 134 15.81 7.38 3.72
N ALA A 135 17.09 7.01 3.78
CA ALA A 135 17.84 6.58 2.60
C ALA A 135 17.21 5.33 1.96
N VAL A 136 16.81 4.33 2.76
CA VAL A 136 16.14 3.12 2.27
C VAL A 136 14.78 3.45 1.64
N PHE A 137 13.97 4.31 2.26
CA PHE A 137 12.67 4.68 1.70
C PHE A 137 12.79 5.50 0.41
N ILE A 138 13.71 6.45 0.36
CA ILE A 138 13.96 7.27 -0.82
C ILE A 138 14.54 6.40 -1.95
N PHE A 139 15.53 5.56 -1.65
CA PHE A 139 16.13 4.66 -2.62
C PHE A 139 15.11 3.67 -3.17
N GLY A 140 14.29 3.06 -2.31
CA GLY A 140 13.21 2.18 -2.72
C GLY A 140 12.20 2.87 -3.63
N LEU A 141 11.81 4.10 -3.30
CA LEU A 141 10.89 4.90 -4.12
C LEU A 141 11.50 5.22 -5.50
N PHE A 142 12.75 5.67 -5.57
CA PHE A 142 13.45 5.91 -6.84
C PHE A 142 13.63 4.64 -7.67
N TYR A 143 13.99 3.53 -7.02
CA TYR A 143 14.16 2.25 -7.70
C TYR A 143 12.85 1.76 -8.30
N THR A 144 11.73 1.91 -7.58
CA THR A 144 10.41 1.56 -8.11
C THR A 144 10.03 2.46 -9.28
N ILE A 145 10.22 3.78 -9.20
CA ILE A 145 9.88 4.68 -10.32
C ILE A 145 10.77 4.44 -11.54
N SER A 146 12.07 4.17 -11.37
CA SER A 146 12.99 3.98 -12.49
C SER A 146 12.78 2.68 -13.26
N ASN A 147 12.08 1.70 -12.68
CA ASN A 147 11.78 0.41 -13.31
C ASN A 147 10.36 0.36 -13.91
N TYR A 148 9.69 1.51 -14.05
CA TYR A 148 8.37 1.70 -14.66
C TYR A 148 8.46 2.66 -15.84
#